data_AF-A0A257YY74-F1
#
_entry.id   AF-A0A257YY74-F1
#
_cell.length_a   1.000
_cell.length_b   1.000
_cell.length_c   1.000
_cell.angle_alpha   90.00
_cell.angle_beta   90.00
_cell.angle_gamma   90.00
#
_symmetry.space_group_name_H-M   'P 1'
#
loop_
_entity.id
_entity.type
_entity.pdbx_description
1 polymer ?
#
loop_
_entity_poly.entity_id
_entity_poly.type
_entity_poly.pdbx_seq_one_letter_code
_entity_poly.pdbx_strand_id
1 'polypeptide(L)'
;MGGLAAAIRLAAIGRKVTLLEAAAAPGGKMRTLHSPAGPVDAGPTVLTQRQVFDDLFALAGERLADHLTLLPQAVLARHWWPDGSRLDLTGDTDTDAAAIAAFAGGSEAQAFRRFDRLARGLHEAFEGPVMQSPTPRLGAIALAAARRPRLWPALLPGLSLHGLLRRQFRDPRLVQLFARYATYVGGRPTHAPGVLALIWRAEAAGVWAVKGGMHQLALALAGLAQRLGVELRLATPARRIVTAGGRITGVDLADGTTLPCTACVFAGD
;
A
#
# COMPACT_ATOMS: atom_id res chain seq x y z
N MET A 1 -4.01 10.45 -2.68
CA MET A 1 -4.15 9.17 -3.42
C MET A 1 -5.55 8.58 -3.35
N GLY A 2 -6.11 8.31 -2.15
CA GLY A 2 -7.47 7.75 -2.02
C GLY A 2 -8.55 8.57 -2.74
N GLY A 3 -8.55 9.90 -2.55
CA GLY A 3 -9.46 10.81 -3.26
C GLY A 3 -9.34 10.76 -4.79
N LEU A 4 -8.11 10.71 -5.33
CA LEU A 4 -7.87 10.56 -6.78
C LEU A 4 -8.45 9.23 -7.30
N ALA A 5 -8.18 8.13 -6.60
CA ALA A 5 -8.70 6.82 -6.99
C ALA A 5 -10.24 6.77 -6.94
N ALA A 6 -10.85 7.37 -5.91
CA ALA A 6 -12.31 7.49 -5.81
C ALA A 6 -12.88 8.33 -6.97
N ALA A 7 -12.27 9.48 -7.28
CA ALA A 7 -12.71 10.33 -8.38
C ALA A 7 -12.64 9.62 -9.73
N ILE A 8 -11.55 8.91 -10.02
CA ILE A 8 -11.39 8.09 -11.23
C ILE A 8 -12.50 7.04 -11.31
N ARG A 9 -12.73 6.27 -10.24
CA ARG A 9 -13.76 5.22 -10.22
C ARG A 9 -15.17 5.78 -10.41
N LEU A 10 -15.49 6.91 -9.79
CA LEU A 10 -16.79 7.57 -9.92
C LEU A 10 -17.00 8.16 -11.33
N ALA A 11 -15.97 8.79 -11.90
CA ALA A 11 -16.02 9.31 -13.26
C ALA A 11 -16.16 8.19 -14.30
N ALA A 12 -15.45 7.07 -14.12
CA ALA A 12 -15.53 5.91 -15.00
C ALA A 12 -16.93 5.28 -15.07
N ILE A 13 -17.75 5.41 -14.01
CA ILE A 13 -19.16 4.99 -14.01
C ILE A 13 -20.14 6.12 -14.41
N GLY A 14 -19.63 7.19 -15.02
CA GLY A 14 -20.44 8.27 -15.59
C GLY A 14 -20.90 9.34 -14.60
N ARG A 15 -20.31 9.43 -13.40
CA ARG A 15 -20.61 10.52 -12.46
C ARG A 15 -19.84 11.79 -12.84
N LYS A 16 -20.50 12.94 -12.75
CA LYS A 16 -19.82 14.25 -12.78
C LYS A 16 -19.12 14.46 -11.44
N VAL A 17 -17.80 14.60 -11.46
CA VAL A 17 -16.97 14.71 -10.26
C VAL A 17 -16.17 16.00 -10.29
N THR A 18 -16.19 16.73 -9.17
CA THR A 18 -15.25 17.80 -8.87
C THR A 18 -14.38 17.34 -7.71
N LEU A 19 -13.05 17.34 -7.88
CA LEU A 19 -12.09 17.02 -6.83
C LEU A 19 -11.48 18.33 -6.31
N LEU A 20 -11.57 18.55 -5.01
CA LEU A 20 -10.99 19.70 -4.32
C LEU A 20 -9.71 19.27 -3.61
N GLU A 21 -8.63 20.04 -3.78
CA GLU A 21 -7.35 19.85 -3.11
C GLU A 21 -6.89 21.19 -2.53
N ALA A 22 -6.52 21.19 -1.25
CA ALA A 22 -6.09 22.39 -0.55
C ALA A 22 -4.68 22.82 -0.97
N ALA A 23 -3.81 21.86 -1.33
CA ALA A 23 -2.48 22.13 -1.82
C ALA A 23 -2.48 22.58 -3.30
N ALA A 24 -1.39 23.22 -3.73
CA ALA A 24 -1.21 23.62 -5.13
C ALA A 24 -0.92 22.44 -6.08
N ALA A 25 -0.72 21.22 -5.54
CA ALA A 25 -0.40 20.02 -6.30
C ALA A 25 -1.21 18.82 -5.78
N PRO A 26 -1.58 17.86 -6.64
CA PRO A 26 -2.29 16.66 -6.22
C PRO A 26 -1.36 15.69 -5.50
N GLY A 27 -1.94 14.74 -4.74
CA GLY A 27 -1.21 13.59 -4.18
C GLY A 27 -1.18 13.54 -2.66
N GLY A 28 -1.43 14.66 -1.98
CA GLY A 28 -1.44 14.75 -0.51
C GLY A 28 -0.07 14.42 0.09
N LYS A 29 0.05 13.27 0.77
CA LYS A 29 1.33 12.79 1.33
C LYS A 29 2.35 12.40 0.25
N MET A 30 1.91 12.10 -0.98
CA MET A 30 2.78 11.78 -2.12
C MET A 30 3.37 13.06 -2.74
N ARG A 31 4.23 13.77 -2.00
CA ARG A 31 4.77 15.09 -2.37
C ARG A 31 6.29 15.12 -2.32
N THR A 32 6.85 16.17 -2.91
CA THR A 32 8.30 16.42 -2.91
C THR A 32 8.69 17.63 -2.08
N LEU A 33 9.94 17.65 -1.64
CA LEU A 33 10.64 18.82 -1.12
C LEU A 33 11.72 19.24 -2.11
N HIS A 34 11.96 20.54 -2.24
CA HIS A 34 13.05 21.06 -3.05
C HIS A 34 14.40 20.73 -2.40
N SER A 35 15.38 20.37 -3.23
CA SER A 35 16.77 20.25 -2.80
C SER A 35 17.72 20.67 -3.92
N PRO A 36 19.00 21.00 -3.61
CA PRO A 36 20.02 21.28 -4.63
C PRO A 36 20.26 20.14 -5.62
N ALA A 37 19.93 18.90 -5.24
CA ALA A 37 20.07 17.72 -6.09
C ALA A 37 18.80 17.38 -6.91
N GLY A 38 17.77 18.22 -6.83
CA GLY A 38 16.45 17.98 -7.41
C GLY A 38 15.37 17.71 -6.36
N PRO A 39 14.11 17.51 -6.76
CA PRO A 39 13.02 17.23 -5.83
C PRO A 39 13.24 15.88 -5.12
N VAL A 40 13.06 15.87 -3.80
CA VAL A 40 13.16 14.67 -2.96
C VAL A 40 11.76 14.26 -2.53
N ASP A 41 11.37 13.01 -2.76
CA ASP A 41 10.09 12.49 -2.26
C ASP A 41 10.06 12.55 -0.73
N ALA A 42 9.04 13.19 -0.17
CA ALA A 42 8.85 13.37 1.28
C ALA A 42 7.69 12.51 1.83
N GLY A 43 7.28 11.51 1.06
CA GLY A 43 6.20 10.58 1.38
C GLY A 43 6.64 9.14 1.08
N PRO A 44 5.76 8.33 0.46
CA PRO A 44 6.14 7.00 -0.03
C PRO A 44 7.30 7.09 -1.04
N THR A 45 8.22 6.14 -0.99
CA THR A 45 9.45 6.13 -1.81
C THR A 45 9.54 4.95 -2.78
N VAL A 46 8.67 3.94 -2.63
CA VAL A 46 8.63 2.77 -3.49
C VAL A 46 7.18 2.39 -3.83
N LEU A 47 7.01 1.75 -4.98
CA LEU A 47 5.74 1.20 -5.42
C LEU A 47 5.75 -0.32 -5.24
N THR A 48 4.73 -0.85 -4.55
CA THR A 48 4.38 -2.27 -4.50
C THR A 48 2.95 -2.43 -4.99
N GLN A 49 2.49 -3.67 -5.21
CA GLN A 49 1.11 -3.95 -5.63
C GLN A 49 0.71 -3.18 -6.91
N ARG A 50 1.58 -3.21 -7.91
CA ARG A 50 1.43 -2.51 -9.20
C ARG A 50 0.04 -2.70 -9.84
N GLN A 51 -0.51 -3.91 -9.74
CA GLN A 51 -1.81 -4.26 -10.31
C GLN A 51 -2.93 -3.32 -9.87
N VAL A 52 -2.90 -2.81 -8.63
CA VAL A 52 -3.92 -1.86 -8.13
C VAL A 52 -3.97 -0.59 -8.98
N PHE A 53 -2.83 -0.15 -9.49
CA PHE A 53 -2.75 1.00 -10.38
C PHE A 53 -3.03 0.63 -11.83
N ASP A 54 -2.57 -0.53 -12.30
CA ASP A 54 -2.93 -1.04 -13.64
C ASP A 54 -4.47 -1.13 -13.78
N ASP A 55 -5.17 -1.68 -12.79
CA ASP A 55 -6.64 -1.78 -12.77
C ASP A 55 -7.33 -0.41 -12.80
N LEU A 56 -6.72 0.60 -12.18
CA LEU A 56 -7.28 1.95 -12.13
C LEU A 56 -7.16 2.66 -13.49
N PHE A 57 -6.03 2.49 -14.19
CA PHE A 57 -5.85 2.97 -15.56
C PHE A 57 -6.76 2.23 -16.55
N ALA A 58 -6.97 0.93 -16.35
CA ALA A 58 -7.86 0.13 -17.20
C ALA A 58 -9.31 0.64 -17.19
N LEU A 59 -9.77 1.31 -16.12
CA LEU A 59 -11.11 1.93 -16.10
C LEU A 59 -11.28 3.04 -17.14
N ALA A 60 -10.19 3.66 -17.61
CA ALA A 60 -10.19 4.62 -18.71
C ALA A 60 -9.79 3.98 -20.06
N GLY A 61 -9.60 2.66 -20.11
CA GLY A 61 -9.05 1.97 -21.29
C GLY A 61 -7.56 2.26 -21.53
N GLU A 62 -6.84 2.75 -20.51
CA GLU A 62 -5.43 3.12 -20.59
C GLU A 62 -4.54 2.10 -19.88
N ARG A 63 -3.23 2.12 -20.15
CA ARG A 63 -2.24 1.28 -19.45
C ARG A 63 -1.32 2.17 -18.63
N LEU A 64 -1.05 1.79 -17.37
CA LEU A 64 -0.13 2.51 -16.49
C LEU A 64 1.23 2.81 -17.13
N ALA A 65 1.75 1.84 -17.91
CA ALA A 65 3.04 1.93 -18.58
C ALA A 65 3.11 3.04 -19.65
N ASP A 66 1.97 3.51 -20.16
CA ASP A 66 1.92 4.62 -21.13
C ASP A 66 2.09 5.99 -20.43
N HIS A 67 2.01 6.02 -19.10
CA HIS A 67 2.09 7.24 -18.30
C HIS A 67 3.28 7.26 -17.33
N LEU A 68 3.77 6.09 -16.91
CA LEU A 68 4.85 5.97 -15.95
C LEU A 68 5.89 4.94 -16.40
N THR A 69 7.15 5.31 -16.26
CA THR A 69 8.26 4.33 -16.34
C THR A 69 8.52 3.77 -14.95
N LEU A 70 8.12 2.52 -14.75
CA LEU A 70 8.38 1.75 -13.53
C LEU A 70 9.65 0.92 -13.69
N LEU A 71 10.61 1.12 -12.79
CA LEU A 71 11.90 0.44 -12.78
C LEU A 71 11.85 -0.70 -11.75
N PRO A 72 11.71 -1.97 -12.17
CA PRO A 72 11.69 -3.10 -11.25
C PRO A 72 13.02 -3.19 -10.51
N GLN A 73 12.95 -3.40 -9.19
CA GLN A 73 14.14 -3.55 -8.34
C GLN A 73 14.49 -5.02 -8.19
N ALA A 74 15.68 -5.41 -8.64
CA ALA A 74 16.17 -6.78 -8.51
C ALA A 74 16.47 -7.16 -7.04
N VAL A 75 16.86 -6.17 -6.22
CA VAL A 75 16.99 -6.30 -4.78
C VAL A 75 15.92 -5.41 -4.16
N LEU A 76 14.96 -6.03 -3.48
CA LEU A 76 13.81 -5.33 -2.88
C LEU A 76 14.28 -4.46 -1.71
N ALA A 77 15.18 -5.00 -0.91
CA ALA A 77 15.85 -4.29 0.17
C ALA A 77 17.19 -4.94 0.51
N ARG A 78 18.19 -4.09 0.73
CA ARG A 78 19.50 -4.47 1.27
C ARG A 78 19.57 -4.06 2.73
N HIS A 79 19.81 -5.03 3.60
CA HIS A 79 19.83 -4.85 5.05
C HIS A 79 21.27 -4.93 5.56
N TRP A 80 21.60 -4.06 6.51
CA TRP A 80 22.91 -4.00 7.16
C TRP A 80 22.73 -4.01 8.68
N TRP A 81 23.68 -4.64 9.36
CA TRP A 81 23.78 -4.62 10.82
C TRP A 81 25.10 -3.99 11.28
N PRO A 82 25.19 -3.52 12.54
CA PRO A 82 26.41 -2.88 13.06
C PRO A 82 27.66 -3.78 13.05
N ASP A 83 27.48 -5.11 13.01
CA ASP A 83 28.56 -6.09 12.87
C ASP A 83 29.13 -6.17 11.45
N GLY A 84 28.61 -5.37 10.51
CA GLY A 84 29.00 -5.36 9.10
C GLY A 84 28.32 -6.45 8.26
N SER A 85 27.49 -7.29 8.87
CA SER A 85 26.74 -8.32 8.14
C SER A 85 25.69 -7.67 7.23
N ARG A 86 25.44 -8.33 6.09
CA ARG A 86 24.56 -7.84 5.04
C ARG A 86 23.67 -8.95 4.50
N LEU A 87 22.40 -8.64 4.30
CA LEU A 87 21.44 -9.54 3.66
C LEU A 87 20.62 -8.79 2.60
N ASP A 88 20.71 -9.26 1.36
CA ASP A 88 19.88 -8.80 0.26
C ASP A 88 18.70 -9.77 0.08
N LEU A 89 17.49 -9.24 -0.07
CA LEU A 89 16.30 -10.01 -0.41
C LEU A 89 15.78 -9.57 -1.78
N THR A 90 15.35 -10.54 -2.57
CA THR A 90 14.96 -10.40 -3.99
C THR A 90 13.48 -10.71 -4.22
N GLY A 91 12.84 -11.42 -3.29
CA GLY A 91 11.45 -11.89 -3.41
C GLY A 91 11.32 -13.26 -4.04
N ASP A 92 12.39 -13.76 -4.66
CA ASP A 92 12.48 -15.15 -5.12
C ASP A 92 12.82 -16.08 -3.95
N THR A 93 11.94 -17.05 -3.69
CA THR A 93 12.03 -17.90 -2.51
C THR A 93 13.33 -18.72 -2.47
N ASP A 94 13.83 -19.19 -3.61
CA ASP A 94 15.03 -20.03 -3.66
C ASP A 94 16.31 -19.20 -3.50
N THR A 95 16.38 -18.06 -4.19
CA THR A 95 17.48 -17.10 -4.09
C THR A 95 17.59 -16.55 -2.67
N ASP A 96 16.47 -16.14 -2.07
CA ASP A 96 16.44 -15.61 -0.71
C ASP A 96 16.80 -16.68 0.32
N ALA A 97 16.34 -17.93 0.14
CA ALA A 97 16.74 -19.03 1.01
C ALA A 97 18.25 -19.32 0.93
N ALA A 98 18.84 -19.25 -0.27
CA ALA A 98 20.28 -19.43 -0.45
C ALA A 98 21.08 -18.29 0.22
N ALA A 99 20.63 -17.04 0.06
CA ALA A 99 21.23 -15.89 0.72
C ALA A 99 21.15 -16.01 2.26
N ILE A 100 20.00 -16.45 2.79
CA ILE A 100 19.82 -16.70 4.22
C ILE A 100 20.69 -17.87 4.70
N ALA A 101 20.87 -18.92 3.89
CA ALA A 101 21.74 -20.04 4.24
C ALA A 101 23.20 -19.58 4.43
N ALA A 102 23.68 -18.71 3.54
CA ALA A 102 25.01 -18.12 3.64
C ALA A 102 25.13 -17.13 4.81
N PHE A 103 24.05 -16.40 5.13
CA PHE A 103 24.03 -15.36 6.16
C PHE A 103 23.87 -15.89 7.60
N ALA A 104 23.01 -16.91 7.80
CA ALA A 104 22.61 -17.40 9.12
C ALA A 104 22.47 -18.94 9.21
N GLY A 105 22.89 -19.68 8.18
CA GLY A 105 22.95 -21.14 8.18
C GLY A 105 21.71 -21.83 7.60
N GLY A 106 21.88 -23.10 7.23
CA GLY A 106 20.86 -23.89 6.53
C GLY A 106 19.54 -24.08 7.30
N SER A 107 19.58 -24.08 8.64
CA SER A 107 18.35 -24.15 9.45
C SER A 107 17.47 -22.91 9.31
N GLU A 108 18.09 -21.73 9.19
CA GLU A 108 17.37 -20.46 8.97
C GLU A 108 16.83 -20.36 7.55
N ALA A 109 17.53 -20.91 6.56
CA ALA A 109 17.01 -21.01 5.19
C ALA A 109 15.74 -21.89 5.13
N GLN A 110 15.73 -23.01 5.85
CA GLN A 110 14.53 -23.84 5.98
C GLN A 110 13.41 -23.13 6.74
N ALA A 111 13.76 -22.34 7.77
CA ALA A 111 12.79 -21.50 8.48
C ALA A 111 12.16 -20.46 7.57
N PHE A 112 12.96 -19.77 6.77
CA PHE A 112 12.48 -18.82 5.77
C PHE A 112 11.51 -19.45 4.77
N ARG A 113 11.81 -20.65 4.25
CA ARG A 113 10.88 -21.36 3.36
C ARG A 113 9.54 -21.67 4.02
N ARG A 114 9.52 -21.96 5.33
CA ARG A 114 8.27 -22.12 6.09
C ARG A 114 7.55 -20.78 6.25
N PHE A 115 8.29 -19.72 6.56
CA PHE A 115 7.77 -18.35 6.68
C PHE A 115 7.14 -17.87 5.38
N ASP A 116 7.84 -18.00 4.26
CA ASP A 116 7.37 -17.58 2.93
C ASP A 116 6.07 -18.30 2.55
N ARG A 117 5.98 -19.62 2.79
CA ARG A 117 4.75 -20.38 2.58
C ARG A 117 3.61 -19.92 3.48
N LEU A 118 3.88 -19.62 4.75
CA LEU A 118 2.88 -19.06 5.66
C LEU A 118 2.38 -17.71 5.16
N ALA A 119 3.30 -16.80 4.85
CA ALA A 119 2.99 -15.46 4.37
C ALA A 119 2.19 -15.50 3.04
N ARG A 120 2.53 -16.43 2.13
CA ARG A 120 1.78 -16.67 0.89
C ARG A 120 0.38 -17.17 1.17
N GLY A 121 0.27 -18.15 2.06
CA GLY A 121 -1.03 -18.66 2.49
C GLY A 121 -1.92 -17.58 3.11
N LEU A 122 -1.34 -16.70 3.94
CA LEU A 122 -2.04 -15.54 4.52
C LEU A 122 -2.45 -14.52 3.46
N HIS A 123 -1.55 -14.17 2.53
CA HIS A 123 -1.82 -13.22 1.48
C HIS A 123 -3.02 -13.66 0.63
N GLU A 124 -2.96 -14.87 0.07
CA GLU A 124 -4.05 -15.45 -0.74
C GLU A 124 -5.37 -15.59 0.03
N ALA A 125 -5.31 -15.92 1.32
CA ALA A 125 -6.51 -16.08 2.15
C ALA A 125 -7.23 -14.74 2.41
N PHE A 126 -6.49 -13.63 2.40
CA PHE A 126 -7.02 -12.30 2.68
C PHE A 126 -7.24 -11.47 1.41
N GLU A 127 -6.63 -11.83 0.29
CA GLU A 127 -6.67 -11.06 -0.96
C GLU A 127 -8.13 -10.86 -1.43
N GLY A 128 -8.85 -11.94 -1.72
CA GLY A 128 -10.25 -11.84 -2.14
C GLY A 128 -11.21 -11.39 -1.02
N PRO A 129 -11.28 -12.09 0.13
CA PRO A 129 -12.27 -11.80 1.17
C PRO A 129 -12.12 -10.46 1.88
N VAL A 130 -10.92 -9.87 1.87
CA VAL A 130 -10.60 -8.63 2.60
C VAL A 130 -10.06 -7.55 1.69
N MET A 131 -8.96 -7.79 0.98
CA MET A 131 -8.23 -6.72 0.28
C MET A 131 -8.98 -6.22 -0.98
N GLN A 132 -9.64 -7.13 -1.70
CA GLN A 132 -10.41 -6.82 -2.91
C GLN A 132 -11.92 -6.70 -2.64
N SER A 133 -12.36 -6.92 -1.40
CA SER A 133 -13.78 -6.86 -1.05
C SER A 133 -14.19 -5.41 -0.72
N PRO A 134 -15.21 -4.85 -1.40
CA PRO A 134 -15.72 -3.52 -1.07
C PRO A 134 -16.34 -3.46 0.35
N THR A 135 -16.77 -4.61 0.87
CA THR A 135 -17.27 -4.76 2.25
C THR A 135 -16.72 -6.07 2.84
N PRO A 136 -15.56 -6.06 3.52
CA PRO A 136 -15.02 -7.25 4.15
C PRO A 136 -16.02 -7.82 5.17
N ARG A 137 -16.48 -9.06 4.95
CA ARG A 137 -17.42 -9.73 5.85
C ARG A 137 -16.65 -10.67 6.77
N LEU A 138 -16.81 -10.52 8.08
CA LEU A 138 -16.15 -11.36 9.08
C LEU A 138 -16.36 -12.87 8.82
N GLY A 139 -17.54 -13.27 8.35
CA GLY A 139 -17.84 -14.66 7.97
C GLY A 139 -17.02 -15.17 6.77
N ALA A 140 -16.74 -14.32 5.77
CA ALA A 140 -15.92 -14.70 4.62
C ALA A 140 -14.44 -14.85 5.02
N ILE A 141 -13.97 -13.99 5.92
CA ILE A 141 -12.63 -14.07 6.52
C ILE A 141 -12.51 -15.36 7.35
N ALA A 142 -13.50 -15.63 8.21
CA ALA A 142 -13.55 -16.83 9.03
C ALA A 142 -13.60 -18.10 8.17
N LEU A 143 -14.39 -18.13 7.09
CA LEU A 143 -14.44 -19.26 6.16
C LEU A 143 -13.10 -19.46 5.42
N ALA A 144 -12.49 -18.38 4.94
CA ALA A 144 -11.18 -18.45 4.27
C ALA A 144 -10.09 -18.96 5.22
N ALA A 145 -10.10 -18.49 6.47
CA ALA A 145 -9.22 -18.99 7.53
C ALA A 145 -9.50 -20.46 7.85
N ALA A 146 -10.77 -20.86 8.02
CA ALA A 146 -11.17 -22.23 8.35
C ALA A 146 -10.72 -23.25 7.29
N ARG A 147 -10.73 -22.88 6.01
CA ARG A 147 -10.25 -23.71 4.90
C ARG A 147 -8.73 -23.92 4.90
N ARG A 148 -7.98 -23.19 5.72
CA ARG A 148 -6.51 -23.23 5.78
C ARG A 148 -6.02 -23.33 7.24
N PRO A 149 -6.19 -24.48 7.91
CA PRO A 149 -5.88 -24.65 9.34
C PRO A 149 -4.43 -24.34 9.72
N ARG A 150 -3.50 -24.49 8.77
CA ARG A 150 -2.09 -24.15 8.96
C ARG A 150 -1.84 -22.64 9.21
N LEU A 151 -2.79 -21.78 8.86
CA LEU A 151 -2.69 -20.32 9.05
C LEU A 151 -3.19 -19.87 10.42
N TRP A 152 -4.01 -20.68 11.10
CA TRP A 152 -4.66 -20.31 12.36
C TRP A 152 -3.69 -19.75 13.40
N PRO A 153 -2.48 -20.32 13.63
CA PRO A 153 -1.56 -19.75 14.59
C PRO A 153 -1.26 -18.26 14.35
N ALA A 154 -1.12 -17.82 13.10
CA ALA A 154 -0.87 -16.43 12.74
C ALA A 154 -2.13 -15.53 12.76
N LEU A 155 -3.32 -16.14 12.82
CA LEU A 155 -4.62 -15.46 12.87
C LEU A 155 -5.21 -15.41 14.30
N LEU A 156 -4.66 -16.20 15.23
CA LEU A 156 -5.15 -16.26 16.60
C LEU A 156 -4.96 -14.89 17.30
N PRO A 157 -6.00 -14.39 18.00
CA PRO A 157 -5.87 -13.24 18.87
C PRO A 157 -4.76 -13.46 19.90
N GLY A 158 -3.90 -12.46 20.09
CA GLY A 158 -2.81 -12.50 21.07
C GLY A 158 -1.45 -12.99 20.56
N LEU A 159 -1.35 -13.57 19.35
CA LEU A 159 -0.03 -13.80 18.73
C LEU A 159 0.41 -12.56 17.95
N SER A 160 1.39 -11.84 18.50
CA SER A 160 2.01 -10.71 17.80
C SER A 160 2.93 -11.16 16.65
N LEU A 161 3.19 -10.27 15.70
CA LEU A 161 4.13 -10.49 14.60
C LEU A 161 5.50 -10.89 15.15
N HIS A 162 6.00 -10.19 16.18
CA HIS A 162 7.26 -10.55 16.83
C HIS A 162 7.21 -11.95 17.45
N GLY A 163 6.11 -12.31 18.13
CA GLY A 163 5.93 -13.63 18.72
C GLY A 163 5.87 -14.75 17.68
N LEU A 164 5.20 -14.52 16.54
CA LEU A 164 5.18 -15.42 15.40
C LEU A 164 6.58 -15.64 14.83
N LEU A 165 7.35 -14.56 14.64
CA LEU A 165 8.68 -14.62 14.04
C LEU A 165 9.70 -15.33 14.94
N ARG A 166 9.65 -15.09 16.27
CA ARG A 166 10.49 -15.81 17.24
C ARG A 166 10.25 -17.31 17.30
N ARG A 167 9.06 -17.77 16.88
CA ARG A 167 8.77 -19.20 16.75
C ARG A 167 9.32 -19.80 15.45
N GLN A 168 9.63 -18.97 14.45
CA GLN A 168 10.13 -19.43 13.15
C GLN A 168 11.64 -19.37 13.03
N PHE A 169 12.24 -18.24 13.41
CA PHE A 169 13.67 -17.96 13.23
C PHE A 169 14.39 -17.99 14.58
N ARG A 170 15.62 -18.50 14.61
CA ARG A 170 16.49 -18.43 15.80
C ARG A 170 17.45 -17.25 15.71
N ASP A 171 17.87 -16.87 14.49
CA ASP A 171 18.71 -15.69 14.31
C ASP A 171 17.92 -14.41 14.62
N PRO A 172 18.35 -13.60 15.61
CA PRO A 172 17.62 -12.40 16.02
C PRO A 172 17.56 -11.34 14.91
N ARG A 173 18.49 -11.34 13.95
CA ARG A 173 18.53 -10.40 12.82
C ARG A 173 17.42 -10.70 11.83
N LEU A 174 17.11 -11.98 11.59
CA LEU A 174 15.97 -12.38 10.75
C LEU A 174 14.64 -12.06 11.43
N VAL A 175 14.53 -12.30 12.74
CA VAL A 175 13.36 -11.86 13.53
C VAL A 175 13.17 -10.35 13.41
N GLN A 176 14.24 -9.57 13.55
CA GLN A 176 14.20 -8.11 13.41
C GLN A 176 13.80 -7.67 12.00
N LEU A 177 14.40 -8.27 10.96
CA LEU A 177 14.14 -7.93 9.57
C LEU A 177 12.65 -8.09 9.25
N PHE A 178 12.07 -9.26 9.50
CA PHE A 178 10.67 -9.50 9.16
C PHE A 178 9.70 -8.80 10.12
N ALA A 179 10.14 -8.46 11.34
CA ALA A 179 9.35 -7.66 12.27
C ALA A 179 9.15 -6.22 11.78
N ARG A 180 10.04 -5.71 10.91
CA ARG A 180 9.92 -4.40 10.26
C ARG A 180 8.56 -4.18 9.60
N TYR A 181 7.88 -5.21 9.13
CA TYR A 181 6.56 -5.04 8.50
C TYR A 181 5.49 -4.46 9.43
N ALA A 182 5.70 -4.46 10.75
CA ALA A 182 4.84 -3.68 11.63
C ALA A 182 4.91 -2.17 11.36
N THR A 183 6.05 -1.64 10.89
CA THR A 183 6.20 -0.21 10.60
C THR A 183 5.42 0.23 9.36
N TYR A 184 5.06 -0.69 8.46
CA TYR A 184 4.27 -0.39 7.25
C TYR A 184 2.85 0.06 7.60
N VAL A 185 2.38 -0.27 8.81
CA VAL A 185 1.10 0.17 9.36
C VAL A 185 1.27 1.12 10.55
N GLY A 186 2.47 1.68 10.75
CA GLY A 186 2.79 2.56 11.88
C GLY A 186 2.77 1.86 13.26
N GLY A 187 2.84 0.52 13.27
CA GLY A 187 2.73 -0.30 14.47
C GLY A 187 4.07 -0.72 15.09
N ARG A 188 3.98 -1.27 16.30
CA ARG A 188 5.12 -1.92 16.99
C ARG A 188 5.04 -3.43 16.79
N PRO A 189 6.13 -4.14 16.43
CA PRO A 189 6.06 -5.58 16.13
C PRO A 189 5.56 -6.46 17.27
N THR A 190 5.74 -6.02 18.52
CA THR A 190 5.29 -6.72 19.73
C THR A 190 3.78 -6.62 19.97
N HIS A 191 3.10 -5.65 19.34
CA HIS A 191 1.66 -5.41 19.46
C HIS A 191 0.91 -5.65 18.14
N ALA A 192 1.61 -5.56 17.01
CA ALA A 192 1.04 -5.78 15.71
C ALA A 192 0.68 -7.26 15.53
N PRO A 193 -0.46 -7.59 14.93
CA PRO A 193 -0.93 -8.97 14.83
C PRO A 193 -0.10 -9.80 13.85
N GLY A 194 0.01 -11.11 14.10
CA GLY A 194 0.80 -12.05 13.28
C GLY A 194 0.42 -12.08 11.80
N VAL A 195 -0.83 -11.75 11.46
CA VAL A 195 -1.32 -11.66 10.08
C VAL A 195 -0.51 -10.70 9.20
N LEU A 196 0.14 -9.67 9.78
CA LEU A 196 0.99 -8.74 9.02
C LEU A 196 2.22 -9.40 8.37
N ALA A 197 2.53 -10.66 8.69
CA ALA A 197 3.50 -11.45 7.94
C ALA A 197 3.17 -11.51 6.43
N LEU A 198 1.90 -11.34 6.03
CA LEU A 198 1.49 -11.27 4.63
C LEU A 198 2.15 -10.13 3.84
N ILE A 199 2.62 -9.08 4.52
CA ILE A 199 3.25 -7.91 3.87
C ILE A 199 4.54 -8.34 3.15
N TRP A 200 5.26 -9.34 3.68
CA TRP A 200 6.39 -9.97 2.97
C TRP A 200 6.01 -10.36 1.55
N ARG A 201 4.82 -10.95 1.35
CA ARG A 201 4.41 -11.41 0.02
C ARG A 201 3.96 -10.29 -0.90
N ALA A 202 3.38 -9.23 -0.36
CA ALA A 202 3.08 -8.03 -1.14
C ALA A 202 4.37 -7.35 -1.63
N GLU A 203 5.43 -7.34 -0.80
CA GLU A 203 6.75 -6.83 -1.18
C GLU A 203 7.49 -7.78 -2.14
N ALA A 204 7.49 -9.09 -1.85
CA ALA A 204 8.12 -10.12 -2.66
C ALA A 204 7.47 -10.31 -4.04
N ALA A 205 6.23 -9.85 -4.23
CA ALA A 205 5.59 -9.80 -5.55
C ALA A 205 6.21 -8.74 -6.47
N GLY A 206 6.98 -7.80 -5.90
CA GLY A 206 7.78 -6.85 -6.65
C GLY A 206 7.80 -5.47 -6.00
N VAL A 207 8.94 -4.81 -6.15
CA VAL A 207 9.16 -3.41 -5.78
C VAL A 207 9.61 -2.66 -7.02
N TRP A 208 9.00 -1.52 -7.29
CA TRP A 208 9.36 -0.64 -8.40
C TRP A 208 9.75 0.75 -7.87
N ALA A 209 10.83 1.28 -8.43
CA ALA A 209 11.09 2.72 -8.37
C ALA A 209 10.35 3.40 -9.53
N VAL A 210 9.78 4.57 -9.28
CA VAL A 210 9.15 5.37 -10.34
C VAL A 210 10.20 6.32 -10.90
N LYS A 211 10.43 6.30 -12.22
CA LYS A 211 11.33 7.26 -12.86
C LYS A 211 10.83 8.69 -12.59
N GLY A 212 11.68 9.52 -11.99
CA GLY A 212 11.31 10.88 -11.57
C GLY A 212 10.67 10.96 -10.18
N GLY A 213 10.56 9.86 -9.44
CA GLY A 213 10.05 9.85 -8.06
C GLY A 213 8.57 9.48 -7.96
N MET A 214 8.15 9.11 -6.75
CA MET A 214 6.80 8.61 -6.45
C MET A 214 5.71 9.66 -6.65
N HIS A 215 6.01 10.95 -6.56
CA HIS A 215 5.03 12.00 -6.88
C HIS A 215 4.51 11.94 -8.32
N GLN A 216 5.29 11.37 -9.27
CA GLN A 216 4.85 11.17 -10.65
C GLN A 216 3.59 10.29 -10.73
N LEU A 217 3.43 9.33 -9.81
CA LEU A 217 2.22 8.53 -9.73
C LEU A 217 0.99 9.38 -9.40
N ALA A 218 1.12 10.35 -8.49
CA ALA A 218 0.03 11.25 -8.15
C ALA A 218 -0.36 12.13 -9.34
N LEU A 219 0.64 12.65 -10.08
CA LEU A 219 0.43 13.44 -11.29
C LEU A 219 -0.23 12.61 -12.40
N ALA A 220 0.22 11.37 -12.61
CA ALA A 220 -0.35 10.47 -13.61
C ALA A 220 -1.83 10.14 -13.30
N LEU A 221 -2.17 9.89 -12.04
CA LEU A 221 -3.57 9.69 -11.63
C LEU A 221 -4.41 10.97 -11.74
N ALA A 222 -3.85 12.14 -11.44
CA ALA A 222 -4.55 13.41 -11.65
C ALA A 222 -4.86 13.64 -13.14
N GLY A 223 -3.88 13.38 -14.02
CA GLY A 223 -4.08 13.44 -15.47
C GLY A 223 -5.12 12.44 -15.97
N LEU A 224 -5.10 11.20 -15.46
CA LEU A 224 -6.12 10.18 -15.75
C LEU A 224 -7.52 10.65 -15.33
N ALA A 225 -7.65 11.20 -14.13
CA ALA A 225 -8.91 11.76 -13.63
C ALA A 225 -9.44 12.87 -14.55
N GLN A 226 -8.57 13.80 -14.96
CA GLN A 226 -8.94 14.88 -15.88
C GLN A 226 -9.37 14.36 -17.26
N ARG A 227 -8.72 13.33 -17.79
CA ARG A 227 -9.13 12.66 -19.05
C ARG A 227 -10.52 12.03 -18.96
N LEU A 228 -10.87 11.51 -17.78
CA LEU A 228 -12.23 11.02 -17.48
C LEU A 228 -13.25 12.15 -17.21
N GLY A 229 -12.86 13.42 -17.35
CA GLY A 229 -13.74 14.57 -17.16
C GLY A 229 -13.90 15.02 -15.71
N VAL A 230 -13.03 14.58 -14.80
CA VAL A 230 -13.00 15.10 -13.42
C VAL A 230 -12.53 16.55 -13.44
N GLU A 231 -13.31 17.43 -12.84
CA GLU A 231 -12.91 18.82 -12.60
C GLU A 231 -11.98 18.88 -11.39
N LEU A 232 -10.69 19.08 -11.62
CA LEU A 232 -9.68 19.16 -10.57
C LEU A 232 -9.46 20.63 -10.16
N ARG A 233 -9.80 20.99 -8.92
CA ARG A 233 -9.56 22.32 -8.34
C ARG A 233 -8.50 22.24 -7.24
N LEU A 234 -7.28 22.64 -7.59
CA LEU A 234 -6.14 22.74 -6.68
C LEU A 234 -6.14 24.08 -5.94
N ALA A 235 -5.35 24.20 -4.87
CA ALA A 235 -5.29 25.38 -4.01
C ALA A 235 -6.69 25.86 -3.54
N THR A 236 -7.63 24.92 -3.42
CA THR A 236 -9.05 25.18 -3.15
C THR A 236 -9.45 24.45 -1.87
N PRO A 237 -9.10 24.99 -0.69
CA PRO A 237 -9.41 24.36 0.58
C PRO A 237 -10.93 24.34 0.84
N ALA A 238 -11.47 23.14 1.01
CA ALA A 238 -12.83 22.93 1.51
C ALA A 238 -12.88 23.23 3.02
N ARG A 239 -13.93 23.96 3.45
CA ARG A 239 -14.14 24.36 4.84
C ARG A 239 -15.08 23.43 5.59
N ARG A 240 -16.24 23.10 5.00
CA ARG A 240 -17.22 22.20 5.62
C ARG A 240 -18.14 21.55 4.60
N ILE A 241 -18.66 20.38 4.94
CA ILE A 241 -19.76 19.73 4.22
C ILE A 241 -21.07 20.35 4.70
N VAL A 242 -21.90 20.79 3.75
CA VAL A 242 -23.20 21.39 4.03
C VAL A 242 -24.27 20.32 3.94
N THR A 243 -25.16 20.31 4.95
CA THR A 243 -26.32 19.41 4.99
C THR A 243 -27.59 20.19 5.27
N ALA A 244 -28.70 19.72 4.70
CA ALA A 244 -30.04 20.21 4.99
C ALA A 244 -31.01 19.01 5.03
N GLY A 245 -31.86 18.95 6.06
CA GLY A 245 -32.80 17.83 6.23
C GLY A 245 -32.11 16.45 6.29
N GLY A 246 -30.90 16.37 6.86
CA GLY A 246 -30.13 15.13 6.97
C GLY A 246 -29.46 14.66 5.66
N ARG A 247 -29.50 15.46 4.59
CA ARG A 247 -28.89 15.14 3.29
C ARG A 247 -27.78 16.14 2.96
N ILE A 248 -26.74 15.67 2.26
CA ILE A 248 -25.68 16.53 1.72
C ILE A 248 -26.28 17.41 0.62
N THR A 249 -25.95 18.70 0.67
CA THR A 249 -26.37 19.70 -0.34
C THR A 249 -25.20 20.41 -1.00
N GLY A 250 -24.00 20.36 -0.41
CA GLY A 250 -22.82 20.99 -0.97
C GLY A 250 -21.59 20.94 -0.08
N VAL A 251 -20.56 21.64 -0.51
CA VAL A 251 -19.31 21.87 0.23
C VAL A 251 -19.00 23.36 0.21
N ASP A 252 -18.83 23.96 1.37
CA ASP A 252 -18.34 25.34 1.48
C ASP A 252 -16.83 25.35 1.34
N LEU A 253 -16.32 26.34 0.61
CA LEU A 253 -14.91 26.59 0.41
C LEU A 253 -14.42 27.70 1.35
N ALA A 254 -13.11 27.81 1.53
CA ALA A 254 -12.52 28.83 2.39
C ALA A 254 -12.72 30.26 1.86
N ASP A 255 -12.94 30.44 0.56
CA ASP A 255 -13.23 31.74 -0.08
C ASP A 255 -14.69 32.20 0.10
N GLY A 256 -15.51 31.42 0.80
CA GLY A 256 -16.92 31.70 1.06
C GLY A 256 -17.88 31.21 -0.03
N THR A 257 -17.38 30.62 -1.12
CA THR A 257 -18.23 29.99 -2.13
C THR A 257 -18.77 28.63 -1.65
N THR A 258 -19.96 28.25 -2.12
CA THR A 258 -20.53 26.92 -1.88
C THR A 258 -20.64 26.18 -3.20
N LEU A 259 -20.06 24.99 -3.27
CA LEU A 259 -20.20 24.08 -4.40
C LEU A 259 -21.35 23.11 -4.13
N PRO A 260 -22.45 23.14 -4.91
CA PRO A 260 -23.57 22.23 -4.72
C PRO A 260 -23.18 20.81 -5.11
N CYS A 261 -23.55 19.83 -4.29
CA CYS A 261 -23.37 18.42 -4.59
C CYS A 261 -24.41 17.55 -3.87
N THR A 262 -24.68 16.37 -4.42
CA THR A 262 -25.64 15.40 -3.84
C THR A 262 -24.94 14.30 -3.03
N ALA A 263 -23.62 14.19 -3.15
CA ALA A 263 -22.77 13.26 -2.43
C ALA A 263 -21.38 13.87 -2.23
N CYS A 264 -20.72 13.51 -1.13
CA CYS A 264 -19.35 13.93 -0.84
C CYS A 264 -18.54 12.69 -0.43
N VAL A 265 -17.36 12.51 -1.04
CA VAL A 265 -16.35 11.57 -0.58
C VAL A 265 -15.26 12.39 0.09
N PHE A 266 -15.13 12.25 1.40
CA PHE A 266 -14.10 12.94 2.16
C PHE A 266 -12.85 12.06 2.27
N ALA A 267 -11.73 12.55 1.76
CA ALA A 267 -10.43 11.89 1.79
C ALA A 267 -9.35 12.81 2.40
N GLY A 268 -9.72 13.55 3.44
CA GLY A 268 -8.81 14.36 4.25
C GLY A 268 -8.22 13.58 5.42
N ASP A 269 -7.09 14.07 5.92
CA ASP A 269 -6.51 13.67 7.21
C ASP A 269 -7.02 14.59 8.33
#